data_AF-A0A953W4V3-F1
#
_entry.id   AF-A0A953W4V3-F1
#
_cell.length_a   1.000
_cell.length_b   1.000
_cell.length_c   1.000
_cell.angle_alpha   90.00
_cell.angle_beta   90.00
_cell.angle_gamma   90.00
#
_symmetry.space_group_name_H-M   'P 1'
#
loop_
_entity.id
_entity.type
_entity.pdbx_description
1 polymer ?
#
loop_
_entity_poly.entity_id
_entity_poly.type
_entity_poly.pdbx_seq_one_letter_code
_entity_poly.pdbx_strand_id
1 'polypeptide(L)'
;APKGEDPDDIYRRAGAEALSALIDAAVPASDALFEREKLRHGIETPEAQAAFQAALKEAIGRIGDRETSRAFFSDLMSRANATIRAQRPAFAPNQGGGQFRRKGEPAPATAELKAHATSHAPRPAAELFLRAAVDLPQILASYGNWIERLHITDPDLEAIREALLALADDHEELGAIDRAALSLHLTRSGQDRAVARISRWPKAKPPPEGADVGAEWLALATREVVAPAIREELAELRQAAADGDDTAFARFQALSREARDIEARAREAKLDDVQEDDAGGLVA
;
A
#
# COMPACT_ATOMS: atom_id res chain seq x y z
N ALA A 1 10.08 2.36 -42.71
CA ALA A 1 10.46 2.29 -44.14
C ALA A 1 11.48 1.17 -44.33
N PRO A 2 11.43 0.42 -45.45
CA PRO A 2 12.54 -0.45 -45.82
C PRO A 2 13.82 0.38 -45.93
N LYS A 3 14.94 -0.23 -45.53
CA LYS A 3 16.30 0.33 -45.38
C LYS A 3 16.61 1.55 -46.28
N GLY A 4 16.39 2.76 -45.76
CA GLY A 4 16.88 4.00 -46.37
C GLY A 4 16.13 4.53 -47.59
N GLU A 5 14.95 3.99 -47.93
CA GLU A 5 14.10 4.56 -48.99
C GLU A 5 13.23 5.69 -48.42
N ASP A 6 13.25 6.86 -49.08
CA ASP A 6 12.38 7.99 -48.74
C ASP A 6 10.96 7.76 -49.30
N PRO A 7 9.92 8.39 -48.72
CA PRO A 7 8.52 8.23 -49.15
C PRO A 7 8.31 8.54 -50.64
N ASP A 8 9.07 9.50 -51.17
CA ASP A 8 9.06 9.88 -52.57
C ASP A 8 9.59 8.77 -53.49
N ASP A 9 10.60 8.02 -53.06
CA ASP A 9 11.17 6.91 -53.82
C ASP A 9 10.21 5.72 -53.87
N ILE A 10 9.52 5.45 -52.75
CA ILE A 10 8.50 4.41 -52.65
C ILE A 10 7.31 4.76 -53.55
N TYR A 11 6.88 6.02 -53.53
CA TYR A 11 5.79 6.50 -54.39
C TYR A 11 6.15 6.40 -55.87
N ARG A 12 7.36 6.80 -56.26
CA ARG A 12 7.84 6.71 -57.65
C ARG A 12 8.00 5.26 -58.13
N ARG A 13 8.42 4.34 -57.27
CA ARG A 13 8.68 2.94 -57.63
C ARG A 13 7.42 2.08 -57.66
N ALA A 14 6.55 2.22 -56.66
CA ALA A 14 5.46 1.28 -56.40
C ALA A 14 4.06 1.94 -56.35
N GLY A 15 3.98 3.26 -56.57
CA GLY A 15 2.74 3.99 -56.70
C GLY A 15 2.04 4.31 -55.37
N ALA A 16 0.88 4.97 -55.48
CA ALA A 16 0.09 5.44 -54.34
C ALA A 16 -0.41 4.30 -53.44
N GLU A 17 -0.75 3.14 -54.00
CA GLU A 17 -1.23 1.98 -53.23
C GLU A 17 -0.15 1.42 -52.30
N ALA A 18 1.11 1.40 -52.74
CA ALA A 18 2.22 0.95 -51.90
C ALA A 18 2.54 1.93 -50.75
N LEU A 19 2.36 3.23 -50.99
CA LEU A 19 2.49 4.23 -49.93
C LEU A 19 1.33 4.13 -48.93
N SER A 20 0.10 3.91 -49.40
CA SER A 20 -1.06 3.66 -48.51
C SER A 20 -0.84 2.43 -47.64
N ALA A 21 -0.41 1.32 -48.24
CA ALA A 21 -0.11 0.09 -47.50
C ALA A 21 1.00 0.28 -46.46
N LEU A 22 1.97 1.17 -46.72
CA LEU A 22 3.02 1.53 -45.76
C LEU A 22 2.47 2.31 -44.56
N ILE A 23 1.53 3.22 -44.80
CA ILE A 23 0.85 3.99 -43.74
C ILE A 23 -0.07 3.06 -42.94
N ASP A 24 -0.79 2.18 -43.61
CA ASP A 24 -1.67 1.19 -42.96
C ASP A 24 -0.88 0.18 -42.11
N ALA A 25 0.37 -0.10 -42.49
CA ALA A 25 1.31 -0.92 -41.72
C ALA A 25 2.08 -0.14 -40.64
N ALA A 26 1.73 1.13 -40.37
CA ALA A 26 2.40 1.91 -39.35
C ALA A 26 2.18 1.30 -37.95
N VAL A 27 3.28 1.11 -37.22
CA VAL A 27 3.27 0.59 -35.87
C VAL A 27 2.86 1.71 -34.89
N PRO A 28 2.02 1.43 -33.87
CA PRO A 28 1.68 2.41 -32.85
C PRO A 28 2.92 3.05 -32.23
N ALA A 29 2.85 4.34 -31.91
CA ALA A 29 3.97 5.08 -31.34
C ALA A 29 4.46 4.49 -30.00
N SER A 30 3.55 3.91 -29.20
CA SER A 30 3.87 3.20 -27.97
C SER A 30 4.76 1.97 -28.24
N ASP A 31 4.43 1.19 -29.26
CA ASP A 31 5.13 -0.05 -29.62
C ASP A 31 6.51 0.28 -30.20
N ALA A 32 6.58 1.29 -31.07
CA ALA A 32 7.84 1.77 -31.64
C ALA A 32 8.79 2.31 -30.54
N LEU A 33 8.25 3.06 -29.57
CA LEU A 33 9.02 3.57 -28.44
C LEU A 33 9.54 2.43 -27.56
N PHE A 34 8.70 1.45 -27.26
CA PHE A 34 9.05 0.31 -26.43
C PHE A 34 10.18 -0.52 -27.03
N GLU A 35 10.06 -0.91 -28.29
CA GLU A 35 11.08 -1.73 -28.97
C GLU A 35 12.39 -0.95 -29.16
N ARG A 36 12.31 0.36 -29.44
CA ARG A 36 13.52 1.22 -29.53
C ARG A 36 14.31 1.20 -28.23
N GLU A 37 13.65 1.39 -27.09
CA GLU A 37 14.33 1.48 -25.80
C GLU A 37 14.80 0.12 -25.28
N LYS A 38 14.05 -0.94 -25.59
CA LYS A 38 14.44 -2.33 -25.31
C LYS A 38 15.70 -2.73 -26.08
N LEU A 39 15.80 -2.38 -27.37
CA LEU A 39 16.99 -2.63 -28.19
C LEU A 39 18.21 -1.82 -27.75
N ARG A 40 17.99 -0.59 -27.25
CA ARG A 40 19.07 0.30 -26.80
C ARG A 40 19.68 -0.13 -25.47
N HIS A 41 18.87 -0.52 -24.49
CA HIS A 41 19.34 -0.81 -23.13
C HIS A 41 19.51 -2.29 -22.82
N GLY A 42 18.76 -3.17 -23.51
CA GLY A 42 18.69 -4.58 -23.17
C GLY A 42 17.87 -4.83 -21.89
N ILE A 43 17.63 -6.10 -21.58
CA ILE A 43 16.82 -6.53 -20.42
C ILE A 43 17.40 -7.73 -19.68
N GLU A 44 18.63 -8.15 -20.00
CA GLU A 44 19.24 -9.38 -19.46
C GLU A 44 19.79 -9.21 -18.04
N THR A 45 20.32 -8.02 -17.70
CA THR A 45 20.86 -7.72 -16.37
C THR A 45 19.92 -6.82 -15.58
N PRO A 46 19.91 -6.90 -14.23
CA PRO A 46 19.07 -6.01 -13.42
C PRO A 46 19.41 -4.53 -13.63
N GLU A 47 20.68 -4.19 -13.90
CA GLU A 47 21.11 -2.83 -14.24
C GLU A 47 20.54 -2.37 -15.59
N ALA A 48 20.54 -3.25 -16.59
CA ALA A 48 19.95 -2.98 -17.90
C ALA A 48 18.42 -2.80 -17.82
N GLN A 49 17.75 -3.62 -17.00
CA GLN A 49 16.31 -3.51 -16.75
C GLN A 49 15.96 -2.17 -16.08
N ALA A 50 16.75 -1.75 -15.09
CA ALA A 50 16.56 -0.46 -14.45
C ALA A 50 16.76 0.71 -15.42
N ALA A 51 17.81 0.65 -16.24
CA ALA A 51 18.09 1.66 -17.26
C ALA A 51 16.99 1.73 -18.32
N PHE A 52 16.49 0.59 -18.79
CA PHE A 52 15.37 0.49 -19.72
C PHE A 52 14.09 1.14 -19.14
N GLN A 53 13.73 0.80 -17.89
CA GLN A 53 12.56 1.38 -17.24
C GLN A 53 12.72 2.89 -17.00
N ALA A 54 13.92 3.36 -16.66
CA ALA A 54 14.20 4.78 -16.49
C ALA A 54 14.04 5.55 -17.81
N ALA A 55 14.59 5.02 -18.90
CA ALA A 55 14.49 5.63 -20.23
C ALA A 55 13.03 5.72 -20.73
N LEU A 56 12.20 4.70 -20.46
CA LEU A 56 10.77 4.76 -20.74
C LEU A 56 10.08 5.88 -19.96
N LYS A 57 10.33 5.98 -18.66
CA LYS A 57 9.76 7.04 -17.80
C LYS A 57 10.19 8.43 -18.28
N GLU A 58 11.43 8.59 -18.68
CA GLU A 58 11.93 9.85 -19.24
C GLU A 58 11.21 10.21 -20.54
N ALA A 59 11.03 9.25 -21.46
CA ALA A 59 10.29 9.47 -22.70
C ALA A 59 8.83 9.83 -22.45
N ILE A 60 8.17 9.19 -21.49
CA ILE A 60 6.79 9.49 -21.07
C ILE A 60 6.70 10.89 -20.45
N GLY A 61 7.72 11.33 -19.70
CA GLY A 61 7.79 12.66 -19.09
C GLY A 61 7.85 13.80 -20.11
N ARG A 62 8.23 13.53 -21.36
CA ARG A 62 8.22 14.52 -22.46
C ARG A 62 6.83 14.70 -23.10
N ILE A 63 5.85 13.86 -22.74
CA ILE A 63 4.48 14.00 -23.22
C ILE A 63 3.82 15.15 -22.46
N GLY A 64 3.48 16.22 -23.19
CA GLY A 64 2.91 17.43 -22.58
C GLY A 64 1.49 17.25 -22.02
N ASP A 65 0.69 16.36 -22.61
CA ASP A 65 -0.64 16.07 -22.09
C ASP A 65 -0.61 15.06 -20.93
N ARG A 66 -1.24 15.43 -19.82
CA ARG A 66 -1.18 14.68 -18.56
C ARG A 66 -1.98 13.39 -18.59
N GLU A 67 -3.12 13.37 -19.27
CA GLU A 67 -3.95 12.16 -19.36
C GLU A 67 -3.31 11.13 -20.30
N THR A 68 -2.81 11.58 -21.44
CA THR A 68 -2.02 10.78 -22.37
C THR A 68 -0.76 10.23 -21.70
N SER A 69 -0.01 11.06 -20.97
CA SER A 69 1.19 10.63 -20.24
C SER A 69 0.88 9.50 -19.23
N ARG A 70 -0.25 9.61 -18.50
CA ARG A 70 -0.70 8.55 -17.58
C ARG A 70 -1.07 7.25 -18.29
N ALA A 71 -1.80 7.34 -19.40
CA ALA A 71 -2.17 6.18 -20.20
C ALA A 71 -0.93 5.44 -20.73
N PHE A 72 0.04 6.20 -21.28
CA PHE A 72 1.31 5.67 -21.75
C PHE A 72 2.13 5.04 -20.60
N PHE A 73 2.16 5.69 -19.43
CA PHE A 73 2.84 5.14 -18.26
C PHE A 73 2.28 3.78 -17.85
N SER A 74 0.96 3.68 -17.70
CA SER A 74 0.30 2.44 -17.30
C SER A 74 0.58 1.30 -18.28
N ASP A 75 0.45 1.57 -19.59
CA ASP A 75 0.66 0.57 -20.64
C ASP A 75 2.13 0.13 -20.72
N LEU A 76 3.06 1.08 -20.88
CA LEU A 76 4.48 0.78 -21.09
C LEU A 76 5.12 0.12 -19.85
N MET A 77 4.78 0.55 -18.63
CA MET A 77 5.33 -0.06 -17.42
C MET A 77 4.77 -1.47 -17.19
N SER A 78 3.49 -1.71 -17.50
CA SER A 78 2.89 -3.04 -17.44
C SER A 78 3.60 -4.01 -18.39
N ARG A 79 3.79 -3.59 -19.65
CA ARG A 79 4.51 -4.36 -20.68
C ARG A 79 5.98 -4.59 -20.34
N ALA A 80 6.67 -3.59 -19.79
CA ALA A 80 8.07 -3.72 -19.36
C ALA A 80 8.21 -4.79 -18.27
N ASN A 81 7.36 -4.72 -17.24
CA ASN A 81 7.35 -5.70 -16.15
C ASN A 81 6.98 -7.11 -16.62
N ALA A 82 6.06 -7.25 -17.59
CA ALA A 82 5.71 -8.53 -18.18
C ALA A 82 6.89 -9.13 -18.95
N THR A 83 7.58 -8.31 -19.77
CA THR A 83 8.74 -8.74 -20.58
C THR A 83 9.90 -9.20 -19.69
N ILE A 84 10.20 -8.45 -18.63
CA ILE A 84 11.23 -8.80 -17.64
C ILE A 84 10.88 -10.11 -16.92
N ARG A 85 9.61 -10.28 -16.52
CA ARG A 85 9.17 -11.51 -15.84
C ARG A 85 9.20 -12.73 -16.75
N ALA A 86 8.90 -12.57 -18.04
CA ALA A 86 8.95 -13.66 -19.01
C ALA A 86 10.36 -14.22 -19.25
N GLN A 87 11.42 -13.45 -18.96
CA GLN A 87 12.81 -13.93 -19.02
C GLN A 87 13.23 -14.74 -17.79
N ARG A 88 12.47 -14.69 -16.69
CA ARG A 88 12.74 -15.55 -15.54
C ARG A 88 12.22 -16.96 -15.84
N PRO A 89 12.97 -18.03 -15.53
CA PRO A 89 12.45 -19.37 -15.68
C PRO A 89 11.14 -19.49 -14.91
N ALA A 90 10.11 -19.99 -15.58
CA ALA A 90 8.82 -20.25 -14.95
C ALA A 90 9.07 -21.15 -13.73
N PHE A 91 8.59 -20.72 -12.56
CA PHE A 91 8.58 -21.57 -11.39
C PHE A 91 7.70 -22.79 -11.70
N ALA A 92 8.32 -23.92 -11.96
CA ALA A 92 7.63 -25.18 -12.20
C ALA A 92 7.37 -25.85 -10.83
N PRO A 93 6.15 -25.85 -10.30
CA PRO A 93 5.82 -26.76 -9.21
C PRO A 93 6.00 -28.18 -9.74
N ASN A 94 6.90 -28.93 -9.12
CA ASN A 94 7.25 -30.28 -9.53
C ASN A 94 6.03 -31.22 -9.40
N GLN A 95 5.24 -31.36 -10.46
CA GLN A 95 4.21 -32.40 -10.61
C GLN A 95 4.85 -33.71 -11.04
N GLY A 96 5.74 -34.23 -10.21
CA GLY A 96 6.39 -35.52 -10.40
C GLY A 96 6.12 -36.40 -9.19
N GLY A 97 5.22 -37.38 -9.35
CA GLY A 97 4.98 -38.44 -8.39
C GLY A 97 6.25 -39.25 -8.15
N GLY A 98 7.03 -38.85 -7.15
CA GLY A 98 8.17 -39.59 -6.62
C GLY A 98 7.89 -39.90 -5.16
N GLN A 99 7.74 -41.18 -4.84
CA GLN A 99 7.59 -41.72 -3.50
C GLN A 99 8.80 -41.38 -2.62
N PHE A 100 8.86 -40.15 -2.09
CA PHE A 100 9.59 -39.87 -0.88
C PHE A 100 8.70 -40.27 0.29
N ARG A 101 8.96 -41.48 0.77
CA ARG A 101 8.39 -42.07 1.99
C ARG A 101 8.68 -41.12 3.16
N ARG A 102 7.76 -40.19 3.44
CA ARG A 102 7.79 -39.36 4.66
C ARG A 102 7.64 -40.30 5.86
N LYS A 103 8.76 -40.65 6.46
CA LYS A 103 8.80 -41.25 7.78
C LYS A 103 8.71 -40.11 8.78
N GLY A 104 7.54 -39.97 9.41
CA GLY A 104 7.30 -39.02 10.50
C GLY A 104 6.34 -37.91 10.12
N GLU A 105 5.29 -37.79 10.93
CA GLU A 105 4.47 -36.59 11.04
C GLU A 105 5.39 -35.38 11.28
N PRO A 106 5.19 -34.23 10.62
CA PRO A 106 6.01 -33.06 10.91
C PRO A 106 5.92 -32.76 12.40
N ALA A 107 7.08 -32.59 13.04
CA ALA A 107 7.13 -32.29 14.47
C ALA A 107 6.19 -31.10 14.76
N PRO A 108 5.36 -31.18 15.83
CA PRO A 108 4.48 -30.09 16.17
C PRO A 108 5.32 -28.83 16.39
N ALA A 109 4.85 -27.71 15.84
CA ALA A 109 5.53 -26.42 15.99
C ALA A 109 5.90 -26.19 17.47
N THR A 110 7.15 -25.81 17.71
CA THR A 110 7.66 -25.53 19.06
C THR A 110 6.82 -24.46 19.73
N ALA A 111 6.77 -24.45 21.06
CA ALA A 111 6.04 -23.41 21.80
C ALA A 111 6.52 -22.00 21.41
N GLU A 112 7.81 -21.86 21.11
CA GLU A 112 8.43 -20.64 20.59
C GLU A 112 7.93 -20.27 19.20
N LEU A 113 7.86 -21.22 18.26
CA LEU A 113 7.30 -21.00 16.92
C LEU A 113 5.80 -20.70 16.96
N LYS A 114 5.05 -21.35 17.85
CA LYS A 114 3.62 -21.05 18.07
C LYS A 114 3.46 -19.66 18.68
N ALA A 115 4.29 -19.28 19.65
CA ALA A 115 4.29 -17.94 20.23
C ALA A 115 4.63 -16.86 19.19
N HIS A 116 5.62 -17.13 18.33
CA HIS A 116 5.98 -16.26 17.20
C HIS A 116 4.89 -16.18 16.12
N ALA A 117 4.19 -17.29 15.87
CA ALA A 117 3.06 -17.32 14.96
C ALA A 117 1.83 -16.60 15.52
N THR A 118 1.57 -16.65 16.83
CA THR A 118 0.53 -15.82 17.49
C THR A 118 0.93 -14.35 17.61
N SER A 119 2.22 -14.01 17.61
CA SER A 119 2.66 -12.62 17.55
C SER A 119 2.57 -12.02 16.16
N HIS A 120 2.60 -12.86 15.11
CA HIS A 120 2.49 -12.49 13.68
C HIS A 120 1.18 -12.91 13.02
N ALA A 121 0.23 -13.52 13.75
CA ALA A 121 -1.12 -13.67 13.26
C ALA A 121 -1.63 -12.24 12.98
N PRO A 122 -2.17 -11.96 11.78
CA PRO A 122 -2.69 -10.63 11.47
C PRO A 122 -3.74 -10.32 12.54
N ARG A 123 -3.39 -9.41 13.45
CA ARG A 123 -4.37 -8.89 14.40
C ARG A 123 -5.40 -8.14 13.58
N PRO A 124 -6.68 -8.16 13.97
CA PRO A 124 -7.68 -7.33 13.32
C PRO A 124 -7.13 -5.91 13.22
N ALA A 125 -7.24 -5.28 12.05
CA ALA A 125 -6.66 -3.96 11.84
C ALA A 125 -7.19 -2.94 12.88
N ALA A 126 -8.41 -3.16 13.36
CA ALA A 126 -9.02 -2.51 14.50
C ALA A 126 -8.20 -2.59 15.80
N GLU A 127 -7.68 -3.77 16.16
CA GLU A 127 -6.89 -3.96 17.37
C GLU A 127 -5.58 -3.17 17.30
N LEU A 128 -4.96 -3.13 16.11
CA LEU A 128 -3.75 -2.34 15.91
C LEU A 128 -4.04 -0.84 16.07
N PHE A 129 -5.20 -0.38 15.58
CA PHE A 129 -5.57 1.04 15.64
C PHE A 129 -5.91 1.48 17.06
N LEU A 130 -6.71 0.69 17.78
CA LEU A 130 -7.00 0.93 19.19
C LEU A 130 -5.73 0.95 20.02
N ARG A 131 -4.80 0.03 19.78
CA ARG A 131 -3.49 0.04 20.45
C ARG A 131 -2.72 1.33 20.16
N ALA A 132 -2.66 1.76 18.90
CA ALA A 132 -1.96 2.97 18.52
C ALA A 132 -2.55 4.21 19.21
N ALA A 133 -3.88 4.28 19.34
CA ALA A 133 -4.57 5.35 20.06
C ALA A 133 -4.25 5.38 21.57
N VAL A 134 -4.04 4.21 22.20
CA VAL A 134 -3.58 4.13 23.60
C VAL A 134 -2.12 4.54 23.74
N ASP A 135 -1.27 4.10 22.82
CA ASP A 135 0.18 4.33 22.90
C ASP A 135 0.56 5.77 22.52
N LEU A 136 -0.28 6.46 21.74
CA LEU A 136 -0.03 7.79 21.18
C LEU A 136 -1.28 8.68 21.35
N PRO A 137 -1.38 9.50 22.43
CA PRO A 137 -2.53 10.38 22.64
C PRO A 137 -2.82 11.34 21.49
N GLN A 138 -1.81 11.72 20.68
CA GLN A 138 -2.02 12.56 19.49
C GLN A 138 -2.89 11.88 18.42
N ILE A 139 -2.86 10.53 18.34
CA ILE A 139 -3.72 9.77 17.44
C ILE A 139 -5.16 9.86 17.94
N LEU A 140 -5.37 9.69 19.24
CA LEU A 140 -6.69 9.81 19.83
C LEU A 140 -7.27 11.23 19.65
N ALA A 141 -6.47 12.26 19.90
CA ALA A 141 -6.87 13.66 19.70
C ALA A 141 -7.25 13.96 18.24
N SER A 142 -6.47 13.44 17.29
CA SER A 142 -6.62 13.78 15.86
C SER A 142 -7.62 12.87 15.13
N TYR A 143 -7.85 11.66 15.65
CA TYR A 143 -8.62 10.61 14.98
C TYR A 143 -9.71 9.97 15.87
N GLY A 144 -10.11 10.59 16.99
CA GLY A 144 -11.19 10.08 17.85
C GLY A 144 -12.48 9.76 17.10
N ASN A 145 -12.94 10.68 16.23
CA ASN A 145 -14.12 10.47 15.37
C ASN A 145 -14.00 9.26 14.43
N TRP A 146 -12.77 8.90 14.06
CA TRP A 146 -12.51 7.74 13.21
C TRP A 146 -12.50 6.44 14.00
N ILE A 147 -11.97 6.48 15.23
CA ILE A 147 -12.02 5.36 16.16
C ILE A 147 -13.49 4.99 16.41
N GLU A 148 -14.35 5.96 16.68
CA GLU A 148 -15.81 5.76 16.87
C GLU A 148 -16.49 5.07 15.67
N ARG A 149 -16.11 5.45 14.44
CA ARG A 149 -16.72 4.95 13.21
C ARG A 149 -16.21 3.57 12.79
N LEU A 150 -15.19 3.05 13.47
CA LEU A 150 -14.54 1.80 13.10
C LEU A 150 -15.50 0.61 13.28
N HIS A 151 -15.72 -0.16 12.21
CA HIS A 151 -16.50 -1.39 12.31
C HIS A 151 -15.72 -2.47 13.07
N ILE A 152 -16.22 -2.86 14.25
CA ILE A 152 -15.62 -3.88 15.08
C ILE A 152 -16.67 -4.96 15.36
N THR A 153 -16.39 -6.18 14.90
CA THR A 153 -17.27 -7.34 15.13
C THR A 153 -16.88 -8.11 16.41
N ASP A 154 -15.64 -7.93 16.87
CA ASP A 154 -15.13 -8.58 18.08
C ASP A 154 -15.60 -7.82 19.33
N PRO A 155 -16.44 -8.43 20.20
CA PRO A 155 -17.02 -7.75 21.34
C PRO A 155 -15.97 -7.30 22.37
N ASP A 156 -14.80 -7.95 22.43
CA ASP A 156 -13.72 -7.53 23.33
C ASP A 156 -13.06 -6.25 22.80
N LEU A 157 -12.88 -6.13 21.49
CA LEU A 157 -12.32 -4.92 20.86
C LEU A 157 -13.31 -3.76 20.89
N GLU A 158 -14.61 -4.06 20.76
CA GLU A 158 -15.69 -3.09 20.91
C GLU A 158 -15.66 -2.48 22.32
N ALA A 159 -15.56 -3.34 23.35
CA ALA A 159 -15.44 -2.90 24.73
C ALA A 159 -14.21 -2.01 24.96
N ILE A 160 -13.08 -2.33 24.31
CA ILE A 160 -11.86 -1.52 24.36
C ILE A 160 -12.08 -0.16 23.71
N ARG A 161 -12.74 -0.11 22.55
CA ARG A 161 -13.07 1.16 21.87
C ARG A 161 -13.93 2.06 22.75
N GLU A 162 -15.03 1.53 23.28
CA GLU A 162 -15.94 2.29 24.14
C GLU A 162 -15.24 2.83 25.39
N ALA A 163 -14.45 1.99 26.07
CA ALA A 163 -13.69 2.42 27.24
C ALA A 163 -12.65 3.50 26.90
N LEU A 164 -12.02 3.40 25.72
CA LEU A 164 -11.03 4.35 25.25
C LEU A 164 -11.66 5.71 24.92
N LEU A 165 -12.80 5.72 24.24
CA LEU A 165 -13.55 6.94 23.93
C LEU A 165 -14.13 7.60 25.19
N ALA A 166 -14.72 6.81 26.10
CA ALA A 166 -15.23 7.32 27.37
C ALA A 166 -14.13 7.99 28.21
N LEU A 167 -12.94 7.39 28.24
CA LEU A 167 -11.78 8.00 28.91
C LEU A 167 -11.32 9.26 28.17
N ALA A 168 -11.34 9.28 26.84
CA ALA A 168 -10.98 10.46 26.05
C ALA A 168 -11.89 11.66 26.34
N ASP A 169 -13.20 11.41 26.45
CA ASP A 169 -14.22 12.43 26.71
C ASP A 169 -14.16 13.00 28.13
N ASP A 170 -13.76 12.20 29.12
CA ASP A 170 -13.64 12.61 30.53
C ASP A 170 -12.40 13.50 30.82
N HIS A 171 -11.43 13.56 29.89
CA HIS A 171 -10.18 14.31 30.06
C HIS A 171 -10.21 15.69 29.35
N GLU A 172 -10.38 16.79 30.10
CA GLU A 172 -10.31 18.17 29.57
C GLU A 172 -8.93 18.55 28.99
N GLU A 173 -7.85 17.91 29.44
CA GLU A 173 -6.52 17.98 28.83
C GLU A 173 -6.17 16.59 28.26
N LEU A 174 -5.98 16.50 26.94
CA LEU A 174 -5.62 15.28 26.19
C LEU A 174 -4.24 14.74 26.60
N GLY A 175 -4.15 14.15 27.79
CA GLY A 175 -3.01 13.36 28.26
C GLY A 175 -3.03 11.95 27.66
N ALA A 176 -1.88 11.26 27.73
CA ALA A 176 -1.79 9.83 27.37
C ALA A 176 -2.78 9.02 28.22
N ILE A 177 -3.73 8.33 27.59
CA ILE A 177 -4.55 7.34 28.27
C ILE A 177 -3.62 6.20 28.70
N ASP A 178 -3.35 6.12 30.01
CA ASP A 178 -2.56 5.03 30.56
C ASP A 178 -3.30 3.70 30.35
N ARG A 179 -2.59 2.69 29.83
CA ARG A 179 -3.06 1.30 29.74
C ARG A 179 -3.59 0.79 31.08
N ALA A 180 -3.04 1.27 32.21
CA ALA A 180 -3.55 0.95 33.54
C ALA A 180 -4.94 1.55 33.81
N ALA A 181 -5.18 2.80 33.39
CA ALA A 181 -6.49 3.45 33.49
C ALA A 181 -7.54 2.74 32.61
N LEU A 182 -7.16 2.40 31.38
CA LEU A 182 -8.01 1.63 30.47
C LEU A 182 -8.37 0.25 31.04
N SER A 183 -7.37 -0.46 31.57
CA SER A 183 -7.58 -1.78 32.21
C SER A 183 -8.50 -1.68 33.43
N LEU A 184 -8.36 -0.61 34.24
CA LEU A 184 -9.21 -0.37 35.41
C LEU A 184 -10.65 -0.07 35.00
N HIS A 185 -10.86 0.75 33.97
CA HIS A 185 -12.19 1.06 33.45
C HIS A 185 -12.89 -0.21 32.95
N LEU A 186 -12.20 -1.03 32.15
CA LEU A 186 -12.72 -2.30 31.65
C LEU A 186 -13.00 -3.32 32.77
N THR A 187 -12.16 -3.36 33.81
CA THR A 187 -12.41 -4.22 34.98
C THR A 187 -13.67 -3.78 35.72
N ARG A 188 -13.88 -2.46 35.89
CA ARG A 188 -15.08 -1.92 36.55
C ARG A 188 -16.36 -2.18 35.76
N SER A 189 -16.27 -2.27 34.44
CA SER A 189 -17.40 -2.63 33.55
C SER A 189 -17.57 -4.14 33.33
N GLY A 190 -16.77 -4.98 33.99
CA GLY A 190 -16.87 -6.45 33.92
C GLY A 190 -16.31 -7.06 32.63
N GLN A 191 -15.47 -6.32 31.89
CA GLN A 191 -14.91 -6.74 30.60
C GLN A 191 -13.57 -7.46 30.77
N ASP A 192 -13.54 -8.55 31.54
CA ASP A 192 -12.30 -9.28 31.89
C ASP A 192 -11.52 -9.81 30.67
N ARG A 193 -12.23 -10.17 29.60
CA ARG A 193 -11.63 -10.65 28.34
C ARG A 193 -10.90 -9.54 27.59
N ALA A 194 -11.46 -8.34 27.57
CA ALA A 194 -10.82 -7.15 27.01
C ALA A 194 -9.54 -6.78 27.80
N VAL A 195 -9.58 -6.86 29.13
CA VAL A 195 -8.39 -6.65 30.00
C VAL A 195 -7.30 -7.67 29.68
N ALA A 196 -7.67 -8.96 29.59
CA ALA A 196 -6.72 -10.02 29.24
C ALA A 196 -6.09 -9.77 27.85
N ARG A 197 -6.83 -9.18 26.92
CA ARG A 197 -6.35 -8.83 25.57
C ARG A 197 -5.33 -7.70 25.61
N ILE A 198 -5.65 -6.59 26.28
CA ILE A 198 -4.73 -5.44 26.43
C ILE A 198 -3.43 -5.87 27.13
N SER A 199 -3.50 -6.78 28.11
CA SER A 199 -2.31 -7.26 28.83
C SER A 199 -1.27 -7.94 27.92
N ARG A 200 -1.70 -8.44 26.75
CA ARG A 200 -0.85 -9.09 25.74
C ARG A 200 -0.29 -8.10 24.71
N TRP A 201 -0.66 -6.83 24.77
CA TRP A 201 -0.12 -5.83 23.87
C TRP A 201 1.34 -5.54 24.18
N PRO A 202 2.24 -5.57 23.19
CA PRO A 202 3.64 -5.20 23.40
C PRO A 202 3.73 -3.78 23.96
N LYS A 203 4.71 -3.50 24.82
CA LYS A 203 4.99 -2.12 25.26
C LYS A 203 5.37 -1.27 24.05
N ALA A 204 4.86 -0.03 23.99
CA ALA A 204 5.29 0.92 22.99
C ALA A 204 6.80 1.17 23.12
N LYS A 205 7.51 1.23 21.99
CA LYS A 205 8.90 1.67 21.98
C LYS A 205 8.87 3.20 21.92
N PRO A 206 9.53 3.92 22.84
CA PRO A 206 9.58 5.36 22.75
C PRO A 206 10.24 5.79 21.42
N PRO A 207 9.82 6.93 20.86
CA PRO A 207 10.45 7.53 19.70
C PRO A 207 11.94 7.81 19.98
N PRO A 208 12.81 7.82 18.95
CA PRO A 208 14.14 8.41 19.10
C PRO A 208 14.03 9.89 19.50
N GLU A 209 14.96 10.36 20.35
CA GLU A 209 15.01 11.76 20.81
C GLU A 209 15.17 12.72 19.62
N GLY A 210 14.34 13.77 19.57
CA GLY A 210 14.47 14.86 18.60
C GLY A 210 13.71 14.71 17.28
N ALA A 211 13.06 13.57 17.02
CA ALA A 211 12.11 13.46 15.91
C ALA A 211 10.90 14.38 16.19
N ASP A 212 10.31 15.00 15.15
CA ASP A 212 8.92 15.46 15.25
C ASP A 212 8.02 14.21 15.29
N VAL A 213 7.99 13.65 16.50
CA VAL A 213 7.32 12.39 16.85
C VAL A 213 5.86 12.43 16.40
N GLY A 214 5.23 13.60 16.40
CA GLY A 214 3.84 13.77 16.02
C GLY A 214 3.60 13.32 14.59
N ALA A 215 4.29 13.93 13.63
CA ALA A 215 4.07 13.73 12.20
C ALA A 215 4.60 12.38 11.69
N GLU A 216 5.82 11.98 12.09
CA GLU A 216 6.43 10.73 11.63
C GLU A 216 5.73 9.49 12.19
N TRP A 217 5.41 9.47 13.49
CA TRP A 217 4.65 8.36 14.06
C TRP A 217 3.22 8.35 13.56
N LEU A 218 2.64 9.51 13.29
CA LEU A 218 1.31 9.57 12.70
C LEU A 218 1.32 9.04 11.26
N ALA A 219 2.32 9.38 10.46
CA ALA A 219 2.49 8.83 9.11
C ALA A 219 2.75 7.32 9.14
N LEU A 220 3.55 6.84 10.11
CA LEU A 220 3.82 5.42 10.30
C LEU A 220 2.57 4.67 10.78
N ALA A 221 1.87 5.17 11.79
CA ALA A 221 0.61 4.59 12.27
C ALA A 221 -0.46 4.63 11.17
N THR A 222 -0.52 5.72 10.40
CA THR A 222 -1.42 5.81 9.26
C THR A 222 -1.10 4.75 8.21
N ARG A 223 0.18 4.56 7.86
CA ARG A 223 0.60 3.60 6.83
C ARG A 223 0.44 2.14 7.26
N GLU A 224 0.83 1.82 8.48
CA GLU A 224 0.95 0.44 8.97
C GLU A 224 -0.34 -0.05 9.64
N VAL A 225 -1.23 0.85 10.05
CA VAL A 225 -2.40 0.51 10.86
C VAL A 225 -3.69 1.05 10.26
N VAL A 226 -3.78 2.37 10.01
CA VAL A 226 -5.02 3.01 9.54
C VAL A 226 -5.33 2.63 8.09
N ALA A 227 -4.36 2.72 7.18
CA ALA A 227 -4.56 2.44 5.76
C ALA A 227 -4.90 0.96 5.48
N PRO A 228 -4.26 -0.04 6.14
CA PRO A 228 -4.71 -1.43 6.05
C PRO A 228 -6.13 -1.63 6.58
N ALA A 229 -6.50 -1.02 7.72
CA ALA A 229 -7.86 -1.10 8.29
C ALA A 229 -8.92 -0.54 7.33
N ILE A 230 -8.66 0.65 6.78
CA ILE A 230 -9.55 1.28 5.81
C ILE A 230 -9.67 0.43 4.54
N ARG A 231 -8.59 -0.22 4.07
CA ARG A 231 -8.64 -1.10 2.90
C ARG A 231 -9.48 -2.35 3.14
N GLU A 232 -9.40 -2.93 4.34
CA GLU A 232 -10.23 -4.06 4.74
C GLU A 232 -11.71 -3.67 4.76
N GLU A 233 -12.07 -2.55 5.39
CA GLU A 233 -13.44 -2.04 5.42
C GLU A 233 -13.96 -1.67 4.02
N LEU A 234 -13.12 -1.07 3.17
CA LEU A 234 -13.47 -0.81 1.77
C LEU A 234 -13.72 -2.12 0.99
N ALA A 235 -13.02 -3.20 1.32
CA ALA A 235 -13.24 -4.50 0.70
C ALA A 235 -14.58 -5.10 1.13
N GLU A 236 -14.92 -5.02 2.41
CA GLU A 236 -16.21 -5.46 2.96
C GLU A 236 -17.38 -4.64 2.39
N LEU A 237 -17.28 -3.31 2.40
CA LEU A 237 -18.31 -2.43 1.84
C LEU A 237 -18.48 -2.65 0.34
N ARG A 238 -17.39 -2.92 -0.39
CA ARG A 238 -17.45 -3.26 -1.81
C ARG A 238 -18.16 -4.60 -2.03
N GLN A 239 -17.95 -5.57 -1.16
CA GLN A 239 -18.63 -6.86 -1.21
C GLN A 239 -20.13 -6.71 -0.91
N ALA A 240 -20.49 -6.02 0.17
CA ALA A 240 -21.89 -5.74 0.51
C ALA A 240 -22.62 -4.93 -0.59
N ALA A 241 -21.94 -3.96 -1.21
CA ALA A 241 -22.48 -3.24 -2.36
C ALA A 241 -22.68 -4.16 -3.58
N ALA A 242 -21.78 -5.12 -3.80
CA ALA A 242 -21.95 -6.13 -4.86
C ALA A 242 -23.13 -7.08 -4.59
N ASP A 243 -23.46 -7.30 -3.30
CA ASP A 243 -24.62 -8.06 -2.86
C ASP A 243 -25.94 -7.25 -2.89
N GLY A 244 -25.89 -5.99 -3.35
CA GLY A 244 -27.06 -5.14 -3.58
C GLY A 244 -27.41 -4.17 -2.44
N ASP A 245 -26.51 -3.95 -1.49
CA ASP A 245 -26.70 -2.94 -0.44
C ASP A 245 -26.30 -1.53 -0.91
N ASP A 246 -27.29 -0.73 -1.30
CA ASP A 246 -27.11 0.65 -1.73
C ASP A 246 -26.54 1.56 -0.62
N THR A 247 -26.78 1.24 0.65
CA THR A 247 -26.22 1.98 1.78
C THR A 247 -24.73 1.69 1.94
N ALA A 248 -24.31 0.44 1.74
CA ALA A 248 -22.91 0.05 1.71
C ALA A 248 -22.17 0.72 0.54
N PHE A 249 -22.82 0.89 -0.61
CA PHE A 249 -22.24 1.59 -1.76
C PHE A 249 -21.99 3.08 -1.48
N ALA A 250 -22.96 3.78 -0.88
CA ALA A 250 -22.80 5.18 -0.49
C ALA A 250 -21.67 5.34 0.55
N ARG A 251 -21.59 4.43 1.52
CA ARG A 251 -20.52 4.40 2.52
C ARG A 251 -19.15 4.11 1.91
N PHE A 252 -19.06 3.17 0.96
CA PHE A 252 -17.83 2.88 0.21
C PHE A 252 -17.28 4.11 -0.50
N GLN A 253 -18.15 4.88 -1.16
CA GLN A 253 -17.73 6.10 -1.85
C GLN A 253 -17.24 7.19 -0.90
N ALA A 254 -17.92 7.38 0.24
CA ALA A 254 -17.51 8.35 1.25
C ALA A 254 -16.16 7.97 1.86
N LEU A 255 -16.03 6.72 2.31
CA LEU A 255 -14.80 6.19 2.92
C LEU A 255 -13.62 6.22 1.94
N SER A 256 -13.86 5.93 0.65
CA SER A 256 -12.82 5.98 -0.39
C SER A 256 -12.25 7.37 -0.64
N ARG A 257 -13.04 8.44 -0.46
CA ARG A 257 -12.56 9.83 -0.59
C ARG A 257 -11.73 10.20 0.63
N GLU A 258 -12.27 9.92 1.80
CA GLU A 258 -11.68 10.20 3.10
C GLU A 258 -10.33 9.46 3.27
N ALA A 259 -10.24 8.21 2.81
CA ALA A 259 -9.01 7.42 2.76
C ALA A 259 -7.91 8.06 1.91
N ARG A 260 -8.28 8.62 0.74
CA ARG A 260 -7.32 9.30 -0.15
C ARG A 260 -6.79 10.58 0.48
N ASP A 261 -7.64 11.31 1.19
CA ASP A 261 -7.25 12.53 1.89
C ASP A 261 -6.29 12.22 3.04
N ILE A 262 -6.51 11.11 3.76
CA ILE A 262 -5.58 10.62 4.79
C ILE A 262 -4.23 10.21 4.19
N GLU A 263 -4.24 9.41 3.12
CA GLU A 263 -3.00 9.00 2.44
C GLU A 263 -2.26 10.21 1.83
N ALA A 264 -2.99 11.25 1.40
CA ALA A 264 -2.41 12.49 0.92
C ALA A 264 -1.74 13.28 2.05
N ARG A 265 -2.43 13.50 3.18
CA ARG A 265 -1.88 14.18 4.36
C ARG A 265 -0.66 13.47 4.93
N ALA A 266 -0.69 12.13 5.00
CA ALA A 266 0.46 11.33 5.43
C ALA A 266 1.64 11.39 4.45
N ARG A 267 1.39 11.65 3.16
CA ARG A 267 2.46 11.89 2.16
C ARG A 267 3.01 13.31 2.22
N GLU A 268 2.17 14.31 2.43
CA GLU A 268 2.57 15.72 2.56
C GLU A 268 3.43 15.94 3.80
N ALA A 269 3.04 15.36 4.95
CA ALA A 269 3.85 15.38 6.17
C ALA A 269 5.26 14.77 5.99
N LYS A 270 5.44 13.88 5.00
CA LYS A 270 6.74 13.32 4.65
C LYS A 270 7.55 14.24 3.70
N LEU A 271 6.88 15.06 2.90
CA LEU A 271 7.56 15.95 1.95
C LEU A 271 8.14 17.19 2.63
N ASP A 272 7.45 17.74 3.63
CA ASP A 272 7.93 18.89 4.40
C ASP A 272 9.21 18.54 5.19
N ASP A 273 9.29 17.31 5.72
CA ASP A 273 10.46 16.78 6.44
C ASP A 273 11.70 16.60 5.54
N VAL A 274 11.53 16.11 4.31
CA VAL A 274 12.64 16.02 3.32
C VAL A 274 13.15 17.41 2.94
N GLN A 275 12.29 18.43 2.95
CA GLN A 275 12.67 19.81 2.67
C GLN A 275 13.37 20.50 3.86
N GLU A 276 13.02 20.16 5.10
CA GLU A 276 13.70 20.66 6.29
C GLU A 276 15.09 20.02 6.49
N ASP A 277 15.24 18.71 6.24
CA ASP A 277 16.53 18.01 6.29
C ASP A 277 17.51 18.52 5.22
N ASP A 278 17.03 18.81 4.00
CA ASP A 278 17.86 19.39 2.92
C ASP A 278 18.26 20.86 3.19
N ALA A 279 17.50 21.58 4.01
CA ALA A 279 17.82 22.97 4.39
C ALA A 279 18.81 23.06 5.57
N GLY A 280 18.86 22.05 6.45
CA GLY A 280 19.76 21.99 7.60
C GLY A 280 21.20 21.54 7.29
N GLY A 281 21.42 20.90 6.13
CA GLY A 281 22.73 20.31 5.75
C GLY A 281 23.77 21.25 5.11
N LEU A 282 23.48 22.54 4.94
CA LEU A 282 24.33 23.48 4.18
C LEU A 282 25.06 24.55 5.03
N VAL A 283 25.07 24.42 6.35
CA VAL A 283 25.89 25.26 7.23
C VAL A 283 26.67 24.41 8.23
N ALA A 284 27.81 23.88 7.81
CA ALA A 284 28.94 23.48 8.67
C ALA A 284 30.24 23.49 7.86
#